data_AF-A0A2V2SEQ9-F1
#
_entry.id   AF-A0A2V2SEQ9-F1
#
_cell.length_a   1.000
_cell.length_b   1.000
_cell.length_c   1.000
_cell.angle_alpha   90.00
_cell.angle_beta   90.00
_cell.angle_gamma   90.00
#
_symmetry.space_group_name_H-M   'P 1'
#
loop_
_entity.id
_entity.type
_entity.pdbx_description
1 polymer ?
#
loop_
_entity_poly.entity_id
_entity_poly.type
_entity_poly.pdbx_seq_one_letter_code
_entity_poly.pdbx_strand_id
1 'polypeptide(L)'
;MHHPPSTIREPPSGISLLWLLKTLGSENVTSLLVEGGGEVNASFLLGGLAHRVVFFYAPKVLGGRDSLRAVAGQGVSGSEQALNLSEVQWRRLEDDWLLTARLQ
;
A
#
# COMPACT_ATOMS: atom_id res chain seq x y z
N MET A 1 33.43 -1.53 -36.70
CA MET A 1 32.00 -1.79 -36.48
C MET A 1 31.82 -2.00 -34.98
N HIS A 2 31.20 -1.04 -34.30
CA HIS A 2 31.04 -1.04 -32.84
C HIS A 2 29.63 -1.56 -32.55
N HIS A 3 29.50 -2.77 -32.02
CA HIS A 3 28.21 -3.28 -31.55
C HIS A 3 27.82 -2.55 -30.26
N PRO A 4 26.61 -1.97 -30.16
CA PRO A 4 26.13 -1.44 -28.89
C PRO A 4 25.88 -2.59 -27.89
N PRO A 5 26.08 -2.37 -26.58
CA PRO A 5 25.81 -3.38 -25.57
C PRO A 5 24.31 -3.70 -25.57
N SER A 6 23.99 -5.00 -25.65
CA SER A 6 22.64 -5.50 -25.43
C SER A 6 22.23 -5.19 -23.99
N THR A 7 21.29 -4.28 -23.82
CA THR A 7 20.67 -3.98 -22.53
C THR A 7 19.86 -5.20 -22.10
N ILE A 8 20.44 -6.04 -21.24
CA ILE A 8 19.68 -7.06 -20.51
C ILE A 8 18.77 -6.28 -19.57
N ARG A 9 17.48 -6.13 -19.94
CA ARG A 9 16.45 -5.65 -19.02
C ARG A 9 16.37 -6.68 -17.89
N GLU A 10 16.81 -6.30 -16.70
CA GLU A 10 16.50 -7.08 -15.50
C GLU A 10 14.98 -7.29 -15.43
N PRO A 11 14.51 -8.52 -15.16
CA PRO A 11 13.10 -8.75 -14.96
C PRO A 11 12.61 -7.87 -13.80
N PRO A 12 11.37 -7.35 -13.87
CA PRO A 12 10.85 -6.51 -12.80
C PRO A 12 10.96 -7.26 -11.46
N SER A 13 11.66 -6.65 -10.50
CA SER A 13 11.78 -7.19 -9.15
C SER A 13 10.43 -7.06 -8.44
N GLY A 14 9.70 -8.17 -8.31
CA GLY A 14 8.42 -8.17 -7.59
C GLY A 14 7.46 -9.27 -8.04
N ILE A 15 6.38 -9.41 -7.28
CA ILE A 15 5.28 -10.34 -7.58
C ILE A 15 4.15 -9.55 -8.24
N SER A 16 3.57 -10.09 -9.31
CA SER A 16 2.34 -9.53 -9.88
C SER A 16 1.17 -9.71 -8.90
N LEU A 17 0.69 -8.62 -8.32
CA LEU A 17 -0.45 -8.64 -7.39
C LEU A 17 -1.73 -9.16 -8.06
N LEU A 18 -1.95 -8.86 -9.34
CA LEU A 18 -3.10 -9.39 -10.07
C LEU A 18 -3.04 -10.91 -10.22
N TRP A 19 -1.85 -11.47 -10.48
CA TRP A 19 -1.68 -12.92 -10.50
C TRP A 19 -1.90 -13.52 -9.12
N LEU A 20 -1.29 -12.94 -8.08
CA LEU A 20 -1.44 -13.37 -6.69
C LEU A 20 -2.91 -13.40 -6.27
N LEU A 21 -3.66 -12.31 -6.50
CA LEU A 21 -5.06 -12.21 -6.13
C LEU A 21 -5.95 -13.20 -6.89
N LYS A 22 -5.65 -13.47 -8.17
CA LYS A 22 -6.34 -14.52 -8.94
C LYS A 22 -6.07 -15.92 -8.40
N THR A 23 -4.81 -16.21 -8.06
CA THR A 23 -4.42 -17.51 -7.46
C THR A 23 -5.13 -17.70 -6.12
N LEU A 24 -5.07 -16.72 -5.22
CA LEU A 24 -5.78 -16.75 -3.93
C LEU A 24 -7.29 -16.93 -4.11
N GLY A 25 -7.90 -16.22 -5.08
CA GLY A 25 -9.30 -16.39 -5.42
C GLY A 25 -9.65 -17.80 -5.89
N SER A 26 -8.76 -18.45 -6.66
CA SER A 26 -8.95 -19.85 -7.09
C SER A 26 -8.84 -20.87 -5.94
N GLU A 27 -8.20 -20.48 -4.85
CA GLU A 27 -8.11 -21.24 -3.60
C GLU A 27 -9.23 -20.89 -2.60
N ASN A 28 -10.26 -20.15 -3.04
CA ASN A 28 -11.39 -19.68 -2.23
C ASN A 28 -11.01 -18.71 -1.10
N VAL A 29 -9.88 -18.02 -1.22
CA VAL A 29 -9.54 -16.90 -0.32
C VAL A 29 -10.31 -15.67 -0.78
N THR A 30 -11.36 -15.30 -0.05
CA THR A 30 -12.29 -14.21 -0.40
C THR A 30 -11.98 -12.89 0.29
N SER A 31 -11.12 -12.91 1.33
CA SER A 31 -10.69 -11.73 2.06
C SER A 31 -9.21 -11.81 2.39
N LEU A 32 -8.49 -10.70 2.21
CA LEU A 32 -7.07 -10.59 2.52
C LEU A 32 -6.85 -9.42 3.49
N LEU A 33 -6.10 -9.68 4.55
CA LEU A 33 -5.54 -8.65 5.41
C LEU A 33 -4.08 -8.42 4.99
N VAL A 34 -3.77 -7.18 4.57
CA VAL A 34 -2.42 -6.79 4.12
C VAL A 34 -1.81 -5.89 5.18
N GLU A 35 -0.74 -6.36 5.83
CA GLU A 35 -0.03 -5.65 6.90
C GLU A 35 1.42 -5.29 6.52
N GLY A 36 1.84 -5.61 5.29
CA GLY A 36 3.23 -5.48 4.86
C GLY A 36 3.74 -4.04 4.85
N GLY A 37 5.07 -3.88 4.88
CA GLY A 37 5.73 -2.56 4.94
C GLY A 37 5.31 -1.60 3.82
N GLY A 38 5.75 -0.33 3.92
CA GLY A 38 5.23 0.76 3.10
C GLY A 38 5.10 0.49 1.59
N GLU A 39 6.05 -0.24 0.98
CA GLU A 39 6.02 -0.60 -0.44
C GLU A 39 4.90 -1.59 -0.80
N VAL A 40 4.64 -2.57 0.06
CA VAL A 40 3.53 -3.53 -0.12
C VAL A 40 2.20 -2.77 0.00
N ASN A 41 2.02 -1.98 1.06
CA ASN A 41 0.81 -1.18 1.23
C ASN A 41 0.57 -0.23 0.05
N ALA A 42 1.63 0.46 -0.41
CA ALA A 42 1.54 1.34 -1.58
C ALA A 42 1.12 0.58 -2.84
N SER A 43 1.67 -0.61 -3.08
CA SER A 43 1.33 -1.42 -4.25
C SER A 43 -0.15 -1.82 -4.30
N PHE A 44 -0.76 -2.15 -3.15
CA PHE A 44 -2.19 -2.45 -3.07
C PHE A 44 -3.07 -1.19 -3.18
N LEU A 45 -2.70 -0.11 -2.49
CA LEU A 45 -3.47 1.13 -2.45
C LEU A 45 -3.46 1.84 -3.80
N LEU A 46 -2.26 2.10 -4.34
CA LEU A 46 -2.08 2.81 -5.61
C LEU A 46 -2.46 1.94 -6.82
N GLY A 47 -2.44 0.62 -6.68
CA GLY A 47 -2.92 -0.33 -7.68
C GLY A 47 -4.45 -0.48 -7.70
N GLY A 48 -5.19 0.17 -6.81
CA GLY A 48 -6.66 0.05 -6.73
C GLY A 48 -7.13 -1.34 -6.30
N LEU A 49 -6.30 -2.08 -5.54
CA LEU A 49 -6.55 -3.46 -5.11
C LEU A 49 -7.05 -3.56 -3.66
N ALA A 50 -7.10 -2.43 -2.95
CA ALA A 50 -7.58 -2.35 -1.58
C ALA A 50 -9.00 -1.75 -1.53
N HIS A 51 -9.82 -2.27 -0.62
CA HIS A 51 -11.21 -1.84 -0.45
C HIS A 51 -11.43 -1.04 0.85
N ARG A 52 -10.60 -1.32 1.87
CA ARG A 52 -10.69 -0.73 3.21
C ARG A 52 -9.28 -0.46 3.73
N VAL A 53 -9.16 0.57 4.56
CA VAL A 53 -7.94 0.88 5.32
C VAL A 53 -8.22 0.82 6.81
N VAL A 54 -7.18 0.47 7.57
CA VAL A 54 -7.17 0.36 9.02
C VAL A 54 -5.86 1.01 9.49
N PHE A 55 -5.93 2.21 10.06
CA PHE A 55 -4.75 2.92 10.57
C PHE A 55 -4.77 2.95 12.09
N PHE A 56 -3.64 2.60 12.70
CA PHE A 56 -3.40 2.70 14.13
C PHE A 56 -2.47 3.88 14.42
N TYR A 57 -2.92 4.78 15.29
CA TYR A 57 -2.19 5.98 15.68
C TYR A 57 -1.84 5.91 17.16
N ALA A 58 -0.56 5.66 17.45
CA ALA A 58 -0.02 5.72 18.80
C ALA A 58 0.35 7.15 19.20
N PRO A 59 0.33 7.52 20.49
CA PRO A 59 0.74 8.83 20.98
C PRO A 59 2.27 8.98 21.01
N LYS A 60 2.93 8.71 19.89
CA LYS A 60 4.39 8.69 19.73
C LYS A 60 4.81 9.44 18.47
N VAL A 61 5.84 10.27 18.59
CA VAL A 61 6.43 11.01 17.46
C VAL A 61 7.84 10.50 17.24
N LEU A 62 8.09 9.86 16.09
CA LEU A 62 9.39 9.26 15.78
C LEU A 62 10.29 10.18 14.94
N GLY A 63 9.70 11.01 14.07
CA GLY A 63 10.47 11.84 13.11
C GLY A 63 11.29 11.01 12.12
N GLY A 64 12.20 11.67 11.41
CA GLY A 64 13.15 11.04 10.47
C GLY A 64 12.78 11.22 9.00
N ARG A 65 13.69 11.77 8.20
CA ARG A 65 13.52 11.93 6.74
C ARG A 65 13.37 10.57 6.03
N ASP A 66 14.11 9.58 6.53
CA ASP A 66 14.22 8.23 5.97
C ASP A 66 13.51 7.19 6.85
N SER A 67 12.60 7.64 7.73
CA SER A 67 11.79 6.73 8.54
C SER A 67 10.88 5.87 7.65
N LEU A 68 10.57 4.66 8.11
CA LEU A 68 9.62 3.79 7.43
C LEU A 68 8.25 4.47 7.34
N ARG A 69 7.72 4.55 6.12
CA ARG A 69 6.40 5.13 5.82
C ARG A 69 5.35 4.02 5.85
N ALA A 70 4.16 4.34 6.34
CA ALA A 70 3.02 3.41 6.32
C ALA A 70 2.58 3.07 4.89
N VAL A 71 2.69 4.05 3.98
CA VAL A 71 2.51 3.91 2.54
C VAL A 71 3.72 4.56 1.88
N ALA A 72 4.51 3.77 1.14
CA ALA A 72 5.70 4.25 0.44
C ALA A 72 5.34 4.82 -0.94
N GLY A 73 6.36 5.04 -1.78
CA GLY A 73 6.23 5.69 -3.07
C GLY A 73 6.57 7.18 -3.04
N GLN A 74 6.45 7.82 -4.21
CA GLN A 74 6.85 9.22 -4.42
C GLN A 74 5.88 10.25 -3.82
N GLY A 75 4.71 9.81 -3.37
CA GLY A 75 3.62 10.70 -2.97
C GLY A 75 2.84 11.24 -4.17
N VAL A 76 1.83 12.06 -3.89
CA VAL A 76 0.98 12.71 -4.90
C VAL A 76 1.42 14.16 -5.09
N SER A 77 1.30 14.69 -6.30
CA SER A 77 1.68 16.08 -6.61
C SER A 77 0.66 17.12 -6.12
N GLY A 78 -0.56 16.68 -5.82
CA GLY A 78 -1.66 17.53 -5.39
C GLY A 78 -2.77 16.73 -4.71
N SER A 79 -3.62 17.41 -3.94
CA SER A 79 -4.69 16.77 -3.16
C SER A 79 -5.73 16.06 -4.03
N GLU A 80 -5.92 16.51 -5.26
CA GLU A 80 -6.84 15.91 -6.23
C GLU A 80 -6.40 14.52 -6.72
N GLN A 81 -5.12 14.18 -6.55
CA GLN A 81 -4.55 12.86 -6.88
C GLN A 81 -4.51 11.92 -5.67
N ALA A 82 -4.92 12.41 -4.49
CA ALA A 82 -4.94 11.61 -3.27
C ALA A 82 -6.11 10.61 -3.30
N LEU A 83 -5.88 9.45 -2.68
CA LEU A 83 -6.93 8.46 -2.44
C LEU A 83 -7.95 9.03 -1.45
N ASN A 84 -9.22 9.05 -1.85
CA ASN A 84 -10.30 9.50 -0.99
C ASN A 84 -10.79 8.38 -0.08
N LEU A 85 -11.03 8.73 1.18
CA LEU A 85 -11.57 7.83 2.18
C LEU A 85 -13.02 8.22 2.49
N SER A 86 -13.89 7.22 2.52
CA SER A 86 -15.30 7.37 2.89
C SER A 86 -15.64 6.45 4.07
N GLU A 87 -16.81 6.68 4.68
CA GLU A 87 -17.28 5.91 5.85
C GLU A 87 -16.24 5.86 6.98
N VAL A 88 -15.57 6.98 7.23
CA VAL A 88 -14.51 7.10 8.24
C VAL A 88 -15.10 6.91 9.64
N GLN A 89 -14.54 5.96 10.38
CA GLN A 89 -14.88 5.70 11.78
C GLN A 89 -13.62 5.75 12.64
N TRP A 90 -13.74 6.41 13.80
CA TRP A 90 -12.70 6.49 14.81
C TRP A 90 -13.10 5.69 16.04
N ARG A 91 -12.15 4.94 16.59
CA ARG A 91 -12.29 4.21 17.85
C ARG A 91 -11.04 4.37 18.68
N ARG A 92 -11.21 4.68 19.97
CA ARG A 92 -10.10 4.64 20.93
C ARG A 92 -9.81 3.19 21.33
N LEU A 93 -8.54 2.80 21.28
CA LEU A 93 -8.02 1.51 21.74
C LEU A 93 -6.94 1.79 22.78
N GLU A 94 -7.30 1.78 24.06
CA GLU A 94 -6.40 2.20 25.15
C GLU A 94 -5.83 3.61 24.90
N ASP A 95 -4.52 3.74 24.70
CA ASP A 95 -3.84 5.01 24.40
C ASP A 95 -3.76 5.31 22.90
N ASP A 96 -4.10 4.35 22.05
CA ASP A 96 -4.04 4.46 20.60
C ASP A 96 -5.42 4.83 20.01
N TRP A 97 -5.39 5.34 18.78
CA TRP A 97 -6.58 5.58 17.97
C TRP A 97 -6.58 4.68 16.73
N LEU A 98 -7.72 4.04 16.51
CA LEU A 98 -8.01 3.27 15.31
C LEU A 98 -8.89 4.12 14.38
N LEU A 99 -8.42 4.35 13.15
CA LEU A 99 -9.24 4.79 12.02
C LEU A 99 -9.55 3.59 11.13
N THR A 100 -10.81 3.40 10.79
CA THR A 100 -11.21 2.53 9.67
C THR A 100 -11.96 3.33 8.62
N ALA A 101 -11.73 3.05 7.34
CA ALA A 101 -12.43 3.71 6.24
C ALA A 101 -12.50 2.80 4.99
N ARG A 102 -13.38 3.16 4.06
CA ARG A 102 -13.44 2.59 2.71
C ARG A 102 -12.66 3.47 1.72
N LEU A 103 -12.06 2.85 0.72
CA LEU A 103 -11.46 3.56 -0.42
C LEU A 103 -12.53 3.85 -1.48
N GLN A 104 -12.47 5.02 -2.11
CA GLN A 104 -13.33 5.44 -3.23
C GLN A 104 -12.64 5.31 -4.58
#